data_AF-A0A7X9EFG0-F1
#
_entry.id   AF-A0A7X9EFG0-F1
#
_cell.length_a   1.000
_cell.length_b   1.000
_cell.length_c   1.000
_cell.angle_alpha   90.00
_cell.angle_beta   90.00
_cell.angle_gamma   90.00
#
_symmetry.space_group_name_H-M   'P 1'
#
loop_
_entity.id
_entity.type
_entity.pdbx_description
1 polymer ?
#
loop_
_entity_poly.entity_id
_entity_poly.type
_entity_poly.pdbx_seq_one_letter_code
_entity_poly.pdbx_strand_id
1 'polypeptide(L)'
;SILAAAGWIVKRYFIFLIPPCGLHKLTGIPCPTCGFTRMVFALLELDFKEALAVQTFMFLALMFFIIWIIAGMIALVFGKFLYIEIPKFWKRNLWIPILALFLLNWIYLIYYGV
;
A
#
# COMPACT_ATOMS: atom_id res chain seq x y z
N SER A 1 -3.59 -22.72 -0.19
CA SER A 1 -4.97 -22.24 0.01
C SER A 1 -5.60 -21.92 -1.34
N ILE A 2 -6.92 -22.07 -1.50
CA ILE A 2 -7.64 -21.70 -2.75
C ILE A 2 -7.32 -20.25 -3.18
N LEU A 3 -7.14 -19.37 -2.20
CA LEU A 3 -6.73 -17.97 -2.40
C LEU A 3 -5.35 -17.82 -3.05
N ALA A 4 -4.34 -18.60 -2.61
CA ALA A 4 -3.01 -18.56 -3.22
C ALA A 4 -3.03 -19.07 -4.67
N ALA A 5 -3.82 -20.12 -4.95
CA ALA A 5 -4.00 -20.63 -6.31
C ALA A 5 -4.72 -19.62 -7.20
N ALA A 6 -5.73 -18.93 -6.67
CA ALA A 6 -6.41 -17.83 -7.36
C ALA A 6 -5.47 -16.64 -7.61
N GLY A 7 -4.64 -16.26 -6.62
CA GLY A 7 -3.61 -15.22 -6.75
C GLY A 7 -2.60 -15.56 -7.83
N TRP A 8 -2.15 -16.81 -7.90
CA TRP A 8 -1.21 -17.29 -8.91
C TRP A 8 -1.82 -17.33 -10.32
N ILE A 9 -3.08 -17.76 -10.46
CA ILE A 9 -3.84 -17.74 -11.72
C ILE A 9 -4.05 -16.31 -12.19
N VAL A 10 -4.46 -15.41 -11.28
CA VAL A 10 -4.65 -13.99 -11.58
C VAL A 10 -3.32 -13.35 -11.98
N LYS A 11 -2.21 -13.63 -11.30
CA LYS A 11 -0.87 -13.21 -11.74
C LYS A 11 -0.55 -13.77 -13.13
N ARG A 12 -0.76 -15.06 -13.38
CA ARG A 12 -0.44 -15.70 -14.66
C ARG A 12 -1.22 -15.12 -15.84
N TYR A 13 -2.49 -14.79 -15.67
CA TYR A 13 -3.35 -14.25 -16.72
C TYR A 13 -3.35 -12.71 -16.81
N PHE A 14 -3.23 -12.03 -15.68
CA PHE A 14 -3.38 -10.56 -15.60
C PHE A 14 -2.03 -9.84 -15.68
N ILE A 15 -0.91 -10.45 -15.28
CA ILE A 15 0.42 -9.79 -15.34
C ILE A 15 0.91 -9.63 -16.79
N PHE A 16 0.41 -10.44 -17.72
CA PHE A 16 0.65 -10.27 -19.15
C PHE A 16 -0.11 -9.08 -19.73
N LEU A 17 -1.22 -8.67 -19.08
CA LEU A 17 -2.05 -7.54 -19.46
C LEU A 17 -1.55 -6.21 -18.85
N ILE A 18 -0.74 -6.28 -17.80
CA ILE A 18 -0.10 -5.10 -17.20
C ILE A 18 1.19 -4.84 -17.98
N PRO A 19 1.23 -3.81 -18.84
CA PRO A 19 2.46 -3.49 -19.56
C PRO A 19 3.58 -3.19 -18.55
N PRO A 20 4.84 -3.56 -18.86
CA PRO A 20 5.97 -3.12 -18.05
C PRO A 20 5.92 -1.60 -17.94
N CYS A 21 6.03 -1.09 -16.72
CA CYS A 21 5.80 0.31 -16.39
C CYS A 21 6.53 1.22 -17.40
N GLY A 22 5.79 1.86 -18.30
CA GLY A 22 6.38 2.64 -19.40
C GLY A 22 7.29 3.75 -18.89
N LEU A 23 6.94 4.31 -17.73
CA LEU A 23 7.77 5.27 -17.01
C LEU A 23 9.12 4.66 -16.60
N HIS A 24 9.15 3.52 -15.90
CA HIS A 24 10.41 2.86 -15.53
C HIS A 24 11.23 2.48 -16.78
N LYS A 25 10.58 2.08 -17.87
CA LYS A 25 11.28 1.75 -19.12
C LYS A 25 11.88 2.99 -19.80
N LEU A 26 11.29 4.16 -19.62
CA LEU A 26 11.72 5.44 -20.22
C LEU A 26 12.70 6.22 -19.31
N THR A 27 12.49 6.20 -17.99
CA THR A 27 13.24 7.02 -17.02
C THR A 27 14.16 6.20 -16.12
N GLY A 28 14.01 4.87 -16.05
CA GLY A 28 14.73 4.03 -15.09
C GLY A 28 14.26 4.19 -13.64
N ILE A 29 13.22 5.00 -13.39
CA ILE A 29 12.73 5.31 -12.05
C ILE A 29 11.58 4.37 -11.66
N PRO A 30 11.64 3.72 -10.49
CA PRO A 30 10.52 2.93 -10.00
C PRO A 30 9.32 3.82 -9.69
N CYS A 31 8.21 3.52 -10.36
CA CYS A 31 6.95 4.21 -10.17
C CYS A 31 6.22 3.62 -8.95
N PRO A 32 5.80 4.45 -7.97
CA PRO A 32 5.17 3.96 -6.75
C PRO A 32 3.85 3.22 -7.02
N THR A 33 3.15 3.60 -8.10
CA THR A 33 1.90 2.98 -8.55
C THR A 33 2.12 1.60 -9.16
N CYS A 34 3.22 1.39 -9.90
CA CYS A 34 3.58 0.09 -10.46
C CYS A 34 4.04 -0.90 -9.35
N GLY A 35 4.73 -0.39 -8.32
CA GLY A 35 5.07 -1.16 -7.11
C GLY A 35 3.84 -1.60 -6.30
N PHE A 36 2.81 -0.74 -6.21
CA PHE A 36 1.55 -1.09 -5.54
C PHE A 36 0.86 -2.30 -6.18
N THR A 37 0.80 -2.35 -7.52
CA THR A 37 0.20 -3.51 -8.20
C THR A 37 0.93 -4.80 -7.86
N ARG A 38 2.28 -4.82 -7.84
CA ARG A 38 3.07 -6.00 -7.44
C ARG A 38 2.84 -6.39 -5.98
N MET A 39 2.77 -5.41 -5.07
CA MET A 39 2.44 -5.65 -3.67
C MET A 39 1.08 -6.35 -3.51
N VAL A 40 0.06 -5.90 -4.26
CA VAL A 40 -1.28 -6.52 -4.23
C VAL A 40 -1.24 -7.96 -4.75
N PHE A 41 -0.50 -8.26 -5.82
CA PHE A 41 -0.33 -9.65 -6.28
C PHE A 41 0.37 -10.53 -5.24
N ALA A 42 1.42 -10.03 -4.58
CA ALA A 42 2.08 -10.77 -3.51
C ALA A 42 1.13 -11.03 -2.32
N LEU A 43 0.27 -10.06 -1.97
CA LEU A 43 -0.80 -10.25 -0.98
C LEU A 43 -1.78 -11.36 -1.39
N LEU A 44 -2.21 -11.39 -2.66
CA LEU A 44 -3.13 -12.40 -3.19
C LEU A 44 -2.51 -13.80 -3.19
N GLU A 45 -1.19 -13.89 -3.38
CA GLU A 45 -0.43 -15.13 -3.26
C GLU A 45 -0.17 -15.54 -1.80
N LEU A 46 -0.62 -14.74 -0.82
CA LEU A 46 -0.32 -14.87 0.61
C LEU A 46 1.19 -14.76 0.93
N ASP A 47 1.97 -14.12 0.06
CA ASP A 47 3.38 -13.82 0.29
C ASP A 47 3.53 -12.42 0.91
N PHE A 48 3.38 -12.37 2.23
CA PHE A 48 3.54 -11.13 3.00
C PHE A 48 4.99 -10.61 2.99
N LYS A 49 5.99 -11.49 2.82
CA LYS A 49 7.40 -11.08 2.81
C LYS A 49 7.71 -10.33 1.52
N GLU A 50 7.27 -10.86 0.39
CA GLU A 50 7.44 -10.21 -0.91
C GLU A 50 6.63 -8.91 -1.00
N ALA A 51 5.40 -8.89 -0.47
CA ALA A 51 4.60 -7.67 -0.42
C ALA A 51 5.29 -6.56 0.40
N LEU A 52 5.87 -6.90 1.55
CA LEU A 52 6.59 -5.94 2.38
C LEU A 52 7.88 -5.47 1.69
N ALA A 53 8.60 -6.37 1.03
CA ALA A 53 9.85 -6.03 0.33
C ALA A 53 9.62 -5.11 -0.88
N VAL A 54 8.53 -5.31 -1.62
CA VAL A 54 8.21 -4.51 -2.81
C VAL A 54 7.69 -3.12 -2.44
N GLN A 55 6.84 -3.01 -1.41
CA GLN A 55 6.26 -1.71 -1.05
C GLN A 55 5.83 -1.61 0.43
N THR A 56 6.81 -1.45 1.32
CA THR A 56 6.58 -1.35 2.78
C THR A 56 5.57 -0.25 3.17
N PHE A 57 5.63 0.92 2.53
CA PHE A 57 4.79 2.06 2.90
C PHE A 57 3.32 1.83 2.57
N MET A 58 3.01 1.38 1.35
CA MET A 58 1.63 1.05 0.98
C MET A 58 1.11 -0.13 1.78
N PHE A 59 1.94 -1.12 2.09
CA PHE A 59 1.53 -2.25 2.92
C PHE A 59 1.10 -1.79 4.32
N LEU A 60 1.89 -0.94 4.97
CA LEU A 60 1.55 -0.36 6.26
C LEU A 60 0.31 0.53 6.20
N ALA A 61 0.20 1.37 5.16
CA ALA A 61 -0.97 2.22 4.94
C ALA A 61 -2.25 1.40 4.75
N LEU A 62 -2.19 0.29 4.01
CA LEU A 62 -3.30 -0.64 3.82
C LEU A 62 -3.71 -1.27 5.15
N MET A 63 -2.75 -1.74 5.95
CA MET A 63 -3.01 -2.33 7.27
C MET A 63 -3.68 -1.33 8.21
N PHE A 64 -3.18 -0.09 8.23
CA PHE A 64 -3.77 0.99 9.02
C PHE A 64 -5.22 1.27 8.59
N PHE A 65 -5.48 1.32 7.28
CA PHE A 65 -6.83 1.52 6.76
C PHE A 65 -7.79 0.38 7.16
N ILE A 66 -7.34 -0.86 7.11
CA ILE A 66 -8.13 -2.02 7.53
C ILE A 66 -8.48 -1.91 9.01
N ILE A 67 -7.49 -1.61 9.87
CA ILE A 67 -7.71 -1.40 11.31
C ILE A 67 -8.70 -0.27 11.55
N TRP A 68 -8.57 0.85 10.82
CA TRP A 68 -9.45 1.99 10.95
C TRP A 68 -10.90 1.67 10.56
N ILE A 69 -11.11 0.92 9.47
CA ILE A 69 -12.43 0.45 9.05
C ILE A 69 -13.02 -0.50 10.10
N ILE A 70 -12.25 -1.46 10.60
CA ILE A 70 -12.72 -2.40 11.63
C ILE A 70 -13.09 -1.64 12.92
N ALA A 71 -12.24 -0.71 13.37
CA ALA A 71 -12.53 0.13 14.52
C ALA A 71 -13.79 0.98 14.30
N GLY A 72 -14.00 1.52 13.10
CA GLY A 72 -15.22 2.24 12.71
C GLY A 72 -16.47 1.34 12.73
N MET A 73 -16.38 0.12 12.19
CA MET A 73 -17.46 -0.85 12.23
C MET A 73 -17.83 -1.26 13.66
N ILE A 74 -16.83 -1.51 14.51
CA ILE A 74 -17.03 -1.78 15.94
C ILE A 74 -17.68 -0.57 16.62
N ALA A 75 -17.19 0.64 16.35
CA ALA A 75 -17.76 1.87 16.90
C ALA A 75 -19.24 2.06 16.51
N LEU A 76 -19.60 1.73 15.27
CA LEU A 76 -20.99 1.75 14.79
C LEU A 76 -21.87 0.72 15.50
N VAL A 77 -21.37 -0.50 15.73
CA VAL A 77 -22.11 -1.57 16.40
C VAL A 77 -22.27 -1.31 17.92
N PHE A 78 -21.24 -0.78 18.57
CA PHE A 78 -21.22 -0.55 20.02
C PHE A 78 -21.63 0.87 20.42
N GLY A 79 -21.95 1.74 19.46
CA GLY A 79 -22.35 3.14 19.70
C GLY A 79 -21.27 4.03 20.31
N LYS A 80 -20.02 3.55 20.39
CA LYS A 80 -18.87 4.30 20.91
C LYS A 80 -18.00 4.76 19.76
N PHE A 81 -18.26 5.96 19.24
CA PHE A 81 -17.32 6.61 18.36
C PHE A 81 -16.04 6.94 19.12
N LEU A 82 -14.95 6.28 18.73
CA LEU A 82 -13.61 6.60 19.21
C LEU A 82 -13.19 7.92 18.54
N TYR A 83 -13.68 9.03 19.07
CA TYR A 83 -13.30 10.36 18.63
C TYR A 83 -11.87 10.62 19.11
N ILE A 84 -10.91 10.36 18.22
CA ILE A 84 -9.57 10.91 18.38
C ILE A 84 -9.69 12.39 18.06
N GLU A 85 -9.77 13.23 19.08
CA GLU A 85 -9.68 14.68 18.93
C GLU A 85 -8.26 15.04 18.50
N ILE A 86 -8.04 15.09 17.19
CA ILE A 86 -6.78 15.58 16.65
C ILE A 86 -6.75 17.10 16.88
N PRO A 87 -5.76 17.64 17.60
CA PRO A 87 -5.66 19.07 17.83
C PRO A 87 -5.69 19.84 16.50
N LYS A 88 -6.41 20.97 16.43
CA LYS A 88 -6.56 21.77 15.18
C LYS A 88 -5.21 22.13 14.52
N PHE A 89 -4.15 22.31 15.33
CA PHE A 89 -2.79 22.56 14.87
C PHE A 89 -2.23 21.39 14.04
N TRP A 90 -2.44 20.16 14.50
CA TRP A 90 -2.06 18.94 13.77
C TRP A 90 -2.95 18.70 12.57
N LYS A 91 -4.25 19.02 12.65
CA LYS A 91 -5.19 18.85 11.53
C LYS A 91 -4.79 19.64 10.28
N ARG A 92 -4.26 20.85 10.45
CA ARG A 92 -3.78 21.70 9.34
C ARG A 92 -2.41 21.28 8.81
N ASN A 93 -1.58 20.62 9.62
CA ASN A 93 -0.20 20.30 9.27
C ASN A 93 0.04 18.81 9.04
N LEU A 94 -0.96 17.94 9.19
CA LEU A 94 -0.88 16.49 9.01
C LEU A 94 -0.42 16.05 7.61
N TRP A 95 -0.70 16.86 6.59
CA TRP A 95 -0.19 16.64 5.24
C TRP A 95 1.35 16.73 5.11
N ILE A 96 2.04 17.49 5.97
CA ILE A 96 3.50 17.67 5.90
C ILE A 96 4.24 16.37 6.26
N PRO A 97 3.99 15.73 7.43
CA PRO A 97 4.65 14.47 7.74
C PRO A 97 4.20 13.34 6.80
N ILE A 98 2.95 13.35 6.33
CA ILE A 98 2.48 12.35 5.34
C ILE A 98 3.25 12.50 4.03
N LEU A 99 3.37 13.72 3.50
CA LEU A 99 4.12 14.00 2.27
C LEU A 99 5.61 13.71 2.46
N ALA A 100 6.19 14.06 3.62
CA ALA A 100 7.58 13.78 3.93
C ALA A 100 7.86 12.27 3.99
N LEU A 101 7.00 11.49 4.65
CA LEU A 101 7.11 10.03 4.70
C LEU A 101 6.95 9.40 3.30
N PHE A 102 6.02 9.92 2.50
CA PHE A 102 5.82 9.49 1.12
C PHE A 102 7.08 9.76 0.27
N LEU A 103 7.64 10.97 0.35
CA LEU A 103 8.86 11.33 -0.39
C LEU A 103 10.09 10.55 0.10
N LEU A 104 10.24 10.35 1.41
CA LEU A 104 11.31 9.53 1.98
C LEU A 104 11.22 8.08 1.52
N ASN A 105 10.02 7.50 1.52
CA ASN A 105 9.80 6.17 0.99
C ASN A 105 10.11 6.10 -0.52
N TRP A 106 9.75 7.14 -1.27
CA TRP A 106 10.05 7.20 -2.69
C TRP A 106 11.55 7.30 -2.98
N ILE A 107 12.30 8.09 -2.21
CA ILE A 107 13.76 8.14 -2.28
C ILE A 107 14.37 6.77 -1.93
N TYR A 108 13.85 6.09 -0.91
CA TYR A 108 14.30 4.74 -0.55
C TYR A 108 14.10 3.74 -1.69
N LEU A 109 12.94 3.77 -2.36
CA LEU A 109 12.67 2.93 -3.54
C LEU A 109 13.62 3.22 -4.70
N ILE A 110 13.90 4.51 -4.95
CA ILE A 110 14.86 4.92 -5.98
C ILE A 110 16.27 4.41 -5.65
N TYR A 111 16.67 4.45 -4.38
CA TYR A 111 17.99 4.00 -3.94
C TYR A 111 18.16 2.48 -4.04
N TYR A 112 17.11 1.71 -3.70
CA TYR A 112 17.14 0.24 -3.76
C TYR A 112 16.75 -0.35 -5.13
N GLY A 113 16.21 0.47 -6.06
CA GLY A 113 15.88 0.06 -7.41
C GLY A 113 14.73 -0.96 -7.51
N VAL A 114 13.77 -0.89 -6.60
CA VAL A 114 12.60 -1.81 -6.50
C VAL A 114 11.39 -1.24 -7.22
#